data_AF-A0A2E0YT83-F1
#
_entry.id   AF-A0A2E0YT83-F1
#
_cell.length_a   1.000
_cell.length_b   1.000
_cell.length_c   1.000
_cell.angle_alpha   90.00
_cell.angle_beta   90.00
_cell.angle_gamma   90.00
#
_symmetry.space_group_name_H-M   'P 1'
#
loop_
_entity.id
_entity.type
_entity.pdbx_description
1 polymer ?
#
loop_
_entity_poly.entity_id
_entity_poly.type
_entity_poly.pdbx_seq_one_letter_code
_entity_poly.pdbx_strand_id
1 'polypeptide(L)'
;MREIVTSLLEKEIHKHPNFTILAFCTLMVGLGVFVNPFVLATDFETFRESSKEAMRQVHMRLESLEGAVCENQHTIQKTALEEAIRQTDSEVFNLERVAQEGSATDRDLKRLGRLRTSQRSLERELEDLLRDEDCGN
;
A
#
# COMPACT_ATOMS: atom_id res chain seq x y z
N MET A 1 7.09 -5.61 11.81
CA MET A 1 8.27 -4.70 11.74
C MET A 1 8.27 -3.58 12.77
N ARG A 2 7.13 -3.21 13.37
CA ARG A 2 6.96 -2.16 14.40
C ARG A 2 7.70 -2.44 15.73
N GLU A 3 7.89 -3.72 16.07
CA GLU A 3 8.46 -4.13 17.37
C GLU A 3 9.97 -4.35 17.34
N ILE A 4 10.57 -4.54 16.16
CA ILE A 4 11.98 -4.95 16.05
C ILE A 4 12.90 -3.74 16.24
N VAL A 5 12.55 -2.60 15.65
CA VAL A 5 13.41 -1.40 15.68
C VAL A 5 13.36 -0.72 17.06
N THR A 6 12.17 -0.61 17.66
CA THR A 6 11.99 -0.04 19.00
C THR A 6 12.61 -0.93 20.08
N SER A 7 12.43 -2.26 19.99
CA SER A 7 13.05 -3.18 20.95
C SER A 7 14.57 -3.25 20.83
N LEU A 8 15.15 -3.04 19.64
CA LEU A 8 16.60 -2.97 19.45
C LEU A 8 17.18 -1.68 20.05
N LEU A 9 16.55 -0.53 19.80
CA LEU A 9 16.97 0.76 20.38
C LEU A 9 16.85 0.76 21.90
N GLU A 10 15.73 0.28 22.44
CA GLU A 10 15.54 0.16 23.90
C GLU A 10 16.54 -0.83 24.53
N LYS A 11 16.80 -1.96 23.87
CA LYS A 11 17.82 -2.93 24.34
C LYS A 11 19.20 -2.30 24.38
N GLU A 12 19.60 -1.55 23.35
CA GLU A 12 20.94 -0.97 23.29
C GLU A 12 21.12 0.16 24.33
N ILE A 13 20.07 0.97 24.57
CA ILE A 13 20.04 2.00 25.61
C ILE A 13 20.14 1.38 27.02
N HIS A 14 19.48 0.24 27.26
CA HIS A 14 19.58 -0.48 28.53
C HIS A 14 20.92 -1.20 28.73
N LYS A 15 21.56 -1.66 27.65
CA LYS A 15 22.83 -2.40 27.72
C LYS A 15 24.02 -1.50 28.00
N HIS A 16 23.98 -0.27 27.49
CA HIS A 16 25.07 0.69 27.62
C HIS A 16 24.55 2.08 28.03
N PRO A 17 23.93 2.23 29.21
CA PRO A 17 23.37 3.49 29.68
C PRO A 17 24.45 4.58 29.79
N ASN A 18 25.67 4.17 30.14
CA ASN A 18 26.80 5.09 30.26
C ASN A 18 27.24 5.63 28.90
N PHE A 19 27.09 4.88 27.80
CA PHE A 19 27.53 5.32 26.47
C PHE A 19 26.56 6.34 25.87
N THR A 20 25.26 6.14 26.05
CA THR A 20 24.22 7.08 25.61
C THR A 20 24.24 8.37 26.44
N ILE A 21 24.47 8.27 27.76
CA ILE A 21 24.65 9.45 28.62
C ILE A 21 25.92 10.22 28.25
N LEU A 22 27.05 9.52 28.02
CA LEU A 22 28.30 10.19 27.65
C LEU A 22 28.20 10.87 26.27
N ALA A 23 27.57 10.22 25.29
CA ALA A 23 27.34 10.78 23.96
C ALA A 23 26.41 12.02 23.99
N PHE A 24 25.42 12.02 24.87
CA PHE A 24 24.54 13.16 25.08
C PHE A 24 25.25 14.32 25.80
N CYS A 25 26.05 14.01 26.83
CA CYS A 25 26.83 15.00 27.56
C CYS A 25 27.91 15.65 26.68
N THR A 26 28.60 14.90 25.81
CA THR A 26 29.62 15.49 24.92
C THR A 26 29.00 16.39 23.85
N LEU A 27 27.82 16.04 23.33
CA LEU A 27 27.11 16.85 22.34
C LEU A 27 26.59 18.16 22.95
N MET A 28 26.14 18.13 24.21
CA MET A 28 25.65 19.31 24.93
C MET A 28 26.77 20.23 25.44
N VAL A 29 27.91 19.68 25.87
CA VAL A 29 29.11 20.47 26.23
C VAL A 29 29.71 21.15 24.99
N GLY A 30 29.68 20.50 23.82
CA GLY A 30 30.10 21.10 22.56
C GLY A 30 29.27 22.31 22.11
N LEU A 31 28.04 22.45 22.63
CA LEU A 31 27.14 23.58 22.38
C LEU A 31 27.16 24.65 23.48
N GLY A 32 28.00 24.50 24.52
CA GLY A 32 28.19 25.50 25.58
C GLY A 32 27.04 25.62 26.58
N VAL A 33 26.10 24.67 26.61
CA VAL A 33 24.94 24.71 27.50
C VAL A 33 25.29 24.02 28.82
N PHE A 34 25.44 24.78 29.90
CA PHE A 34 25.39 24.22 31.26
C PHE A 34 23.93 23.85 31.56
N VAL A 35 23.58 22.58 31.35
CA VAL A 35 22.18 22.13 31.41
C VAL A 35 21.78 21.83 32.86
N ASN A 36 20.88 22.66 33.40
CA ASN A 36 20.24 22.42 34.69
C ASN A 36 19.25 21.25 34.54
N PRO A 37 19.40 20.13 35.28
CA PRO A 37 18.63 18.90 35.04
C PRO A 37 17.12 19.04 35.22
N PHE A 38 16.65 20.07 35.94
CA PHE A 38 15.22 20.37 36.09
C PHE A 38 14.57 20.94 34.82
N VAL A 39 15.32 21.68 33.99
CA VAL A 39 14.81 22.25 32.72
C VAL A 39 14.69 21.16 31.65
N LEU A 40 15.63 20.19 31.65
CA LEU A 40 15.58 19.02 30.78
C LEU A 40 14.35 18.14 31.02
N ALA A 41 13.88 18.01 32.27
CA ALA A 41 12.72 17.19 32.59
C ALA A 41 11.41 17.80 32.06
N THR A 42 11.23 19.12 32.20
CA THR A 42 10.05 19.83 31.71
C THR A 42 10.02 19.94 30.19
N ASP A 43 11.19 20.13 29.56
CA ASP A 43 11.32 20.13 28.09
C ASP A 43 11.15 18.73 27.52
N PHE A 44 11.50 17.67 28.27
CA PHE A 44 11.28 16.29 27.86
C PHE A 44 9.80 15.88 27.95
N GLU A 45 9.06 16.31 28.96
CA GLU A 45 7.61 16.04 29.06
C GLU A 45 6.83 16.75 27.94
N THR A 46 7.12 18.02 27.69
CA THR A 46 6.50 18.78 26.59
C THR A 46 6.90 18.24 25.21
N PHE A 47 8.15 17.80 25.03
CA PHE A 47 8.58 17.09 23.82
C PHE A 47 7.88 15.74 23.65
N ARG A 48 7.68 14.99 24.74
CA ARG A 48 6.98 13.69 24.73
C ARG A 48 5.49 13.85 24.38
N GLU A 49 4.84 14.90 24.87
CA GLU A 49 3.45 15.21 24.50
C GLU A 49 3.34 15.68 23.05
N SER A 50 4.20 16.60 22.60
CA SER A 50 4.17 17.04 21.20
C SER A 50 4.52 15.91 20.22
N SER A 51 5.43 15.00 20.60
CA SER A 51 5.76 13.82 19.82
C SER A 51 4.59 12.83 19.73
N LYS A 52 3.81 12.64 20.80
CA LYS A 52 2.58 11.83 20.76
C LYS A 52 1.52 12.45 19.84
N GLU A 53 1.33 13.76 19.92
CA GLU A 53 0.41 14.50 19.05
C GLU A 53 0.82 14.37 17.57
N ALA A 54 2.11 14.56 17.27
CA ALA A 54 2.67 14.42 15.94
C ALA A 54 2.55 12.97 15.40
N MET A 55 2.81 11.97 16.24
CA MET A 55 2.66 10.56 15.86
C MET A 55 1.20 10.20 15.58
N ARG A 56 0.23 10.75 16.32
CA ARG A 56 -1.20 10.60 15.99
C ARG A 56 -1.55 11.23 14.65
N GLN A 57 -1.07 12.43 14.37
CA GLN A 57 -1.31 13.08 13.07
C GLN A 57 -0.70 12.30 11.91
N VAL A 58 0.52 11.77 12.07
CA VAL A 58 1.14 10.89 11.07
C VAL A 58 0.35 9.60 10.89
N HIS A 59 -0.16 9.02 11.98
CA HIS A 59 -0.96 7.80 11.93
C HIS A 59 -2.27 7.99 11.15
N MET A 60 -3.02 9.05 11.45
CA MET A 60 -4.24 9.38 10.70
C MET A 60 -3.96 9.63 9.21
N ARG A 61 -2.83 10.26 8.89
CA ARG A 61 -2.41 10.45 7.50
C ARG A 61 -2.07 9.13 6.81
N LEU A 62 -1.41 8.19 7.51
CA LEU A 62 -1.11 6.86 6.98
C LEU A 62 -2.39 6.06 6.71
N GLU A 63 -3.35 6.05 7.63
CA GLU A 63 -4.64 5.39 7.44
C GLU A 63 -5.39 5.97 6.22
N SER A 64 -5.40 7.30 6.09
CA SER A 64 -6.01 7.95 4.92
C SER A 64 -5.31 7.61 3.60
N LEU A 65 -3.98 7.43 3.63
CA LEU A 65 -3.20 7.04 2.47
C LEU A 65 -3.42 5.56 2.12
N GLU A 66 -3.55 4.69 3.12
CA GLU A 66 -3.86 3.27 2.92
C GLU A 66 -5.22 3.10 2.25
N GLY A 67 -6.25 3.83 2.71
CA GLY A 67 -7.56 3.87 2.04
C GLY A 67 -7.46 4.35 0.59
N ALA A 68 -6.78 5.47 0.35
CA ALA A 68 -6.60 6.01 -1.00
C ALA A 68 -5.80 5.07 -1.93
N VAL A 69 -4.83 4.31 -1.39
CA VAL A 69 -4.09 3.30 -2.17
C VAL A 69 -4.99 2.13 -2.54
N CYS A 70 -5.84 1.66 -1.61
CA CYS A 70 -6.81 0.59 -1.87
C CYS A 70 -7.77 0.99 -3.00
N GLU A 71 -8.40 2.16 -2.89
CA GLU A 71 -9.35 2.68 -3.89
C GLU A 71 -8.70 2.81 -5.28
N ASN A 72 -7.47 3.33 -5.33
CA ASN A 72 -6.74 3.46 -6.59
C ASN A 72 -6.37 2.10 -7.18
N GLN A 73 -5.94 1.13 -6.36
CA GLN A 73 -5.65 -0.23 -6.83
C GLN A 73 -6.89 -0.91 -7.39
N HIS A 74 -8.02 -0.81 -6.71
CA HIS A 74 -9.31 -1.35 -7.17
C HIS A 74 -9.73 -0.72 -8.50
N THR A 75 -9.64 0.61 -8.60
CA THR A 75 -9.96 1.33 -9.85
C THR A 75 -9.06 0.88 -11.01
N ILE A 76 -7.76 0.76 -10.80
CA ILE A 76 -6.82 0.31 -11.84
C ILE A 76 -7.12 -1.12 -12.28
N GLN A 77 -7.38 -2.03 -11.34
CA GLN A 77 -7.71 -3.43 -11.64
C GLN A 77 -9.02 -3.53 -12.42
N LYS A 78 -10.05 -2.77 -12.01
CA LYS A 78 -11.33 -2.69 -12.70
C LYS A 78 -11.15 -2.21 -14.14
N THR A 79 -10.49 -1.07 -14.36
CA THR A 79 -10.27 -0.54 -15.71
C THR A 79 -9.45 -1.49 -16.57
N ALA A 80 -8.45 -2.18 -16.01
CA ALA A 80 -7.66 -3.17 -16.73
C ALA A 80 -8.50 -4.36 -17.19
N LEU A 81 -9.38 -4.88 -16.32
CA LEU A 81 -10.30 -5.97 -16.63
C LEU A 81 -11.33 -5.54 -17.69
N GLU A 82 -11.94 -4.35 -17.54
CA GLU A 82 -12.89 -3.81 -18.50
C GLU A 82 -12.28 -3.65 -19.90
N GLU A 83 -11.05 -3.14 -20.00
CA GLU A 83 -10.36 -3.01 -21.29
C GLU A 83 -10.01 -4.39 -21.89
N ALA A 84 -9.58 -5.35 -21.06
CA ALA A 84 -9.30 -6.72 -21.50
C ALA A 84 -10.55 -7.43 -22.03
N ILE A 85 -11.70 -7.24 -21.37
CA ILE A 85 -13.00 -7.74 -21.83
C ILE A 85 -13.34 -7.10 -23.17
N ARG A 86 -13.25 -5.76 -23.29
CA ARG A 86 -13.57 -5.05 -24.54
C ARG A 86 -12.72 -5.50 -25.72
N GLN A 87 -11.43 -5.74 -25.51
CA GLN A 87 -10.53 -6.26 -26.54
C GLN A 87 -10.92 -7.69 -26.96
N THR A 88 -11.24 -8.54 -25.97
CA THR A 88 -11.70 -9.90 -26.22
C THR A 88 -13.02 -9.92 -26.98
N ASP A 89 -13.98 -9.07 -26.61
CA ASP A 89 -15.27 -8.93 -27.28
C ASP A 89 -15.14 -8.52 -28.74
N SER A 90 -14.27 -7.55 -29.02
CA SER A 90 -14.01 -7.13 -30.39
C SER A 90 -13.43 -8.29 -31.23
N GLU A 91 -12.53 -9.08 -30.65
CA GLU A 91 -11.95 -10.24 -31.33
C GLU A 91 -12.97 -11.36 -31.55
N VAL A 92 -13.80 -11.66 -30.53
CA VAL A 92 -14.90 -12.61 -30.61
C VAL A 92 -15.88 -12.19 -31.71
N PHE A 93 -16.33 -10.94 -31.71
CA PHE A 93 -17.25 -10.39 -32.70
C PHE A 93 -16.69 -10.52 -34.13
N ASN A 94 -15.42 -10.16 -34.33
CA ASN A 94 -14.77 -10.28 -35.63
C ASN A 94 -14.69 -11.73 -36.11
N LEU A 95 -14.33 -12.66 -35.23
CA LEU A 95 -14.25 -14.09 -35.58
C LEU A 95 -15.63 -14.73 -35.78
N GLU A 96 -16.65 -14.31 -35.04
CA GLU A 96 -18.03 -14.72 -35.24
C GLU A 96 -18.55 -14.25 -36.59
N ARG A 97 -18.25 -13.01 -36.97
CA ARG A 97 -18.60 -12.47 -38.30
C ARG A 97 -17.96 -13.30 -39.41
N VAL A 98 -16.65 -13.59 -39.31
CA VAL A 98 -15.93 -14.42 -40.29
C VAL A 98 -16.49 -15.85 -40.33
N ALA A 99 -16.91 -16.41 -39.19
CA ALA A 99 -17.56 -17.71 -39.13
C ALA A 99 -18.95 -17.71 -39.79
N GLN A 100 -19.75 -16.65 -39.60
CA GLN A 100 -21.05 -16.49 -40.24
C GLN A 100 -20.94 -16.27 -41.75
N GLU A 101 -19.90 -15.58 -42.21
CA GLU A 101 -19.57 -15.40 -43.63
C GLU A 101 -19.08 -16.71 -44.29
N GLY A 102 -18.82 -17.77 -43.51
CA GLY A 102 -18.36 -19.07 -44.00
C GLY A 102 -16.90 -19.10 -44.42
N SER A 103 -16.12 -18.05 -44.13
CA SER A 103 -14.70 -17.91 -44.48
C SER A 103 -13.75 -18.31 -43.34
N ALA A 104 -14.29 -18.68 -42.18
CA ALA A 104 -13.50 -19.11 -41.02
C ALA A 104 -12.77 -20.43 -41.26
N THR A 105 -11.51 -20.48 -40.84
CA THR A 105 -10.74 -21.72 -40.77
C THR A 105 -11.02 -22.48 -39.47
N ASP A 106 -10.72 -23.78 -39.43
CA ASP A 106 -10.81 -24.58 -38.19
C ASP A 106 -9.96 -23.99 -37.03
N ARG A 107 -8.87 -23.31 -37.39
CA ARG A 107 -8.01 -22.60 -36.42
C ARG A 107 -8.76 -21.43 -35.79
N ASP A 108 -9.53 -20.70 -36.59
CA ASP A 108 -10.31 -19.54 -36.15
C ASP A 108 -11.46 -19.97 -35.24
N LEU A 109 -12.14 -21.07 -35.58
CA LEU A 109 -13.17 -21.67 -34.72
C LEU A 109 -12.62 -22.13 -33.36
N LYS A 110 -11.44 -22.76 -33.35
CA LYS A 110 -10.74 -23.13 -32.11
C LYS A 110 -10.28 -21.91 -31.31
N ARG A 111 -9.87 -20.83 -31.98
CA ARG A 111 -9.51 -19.57 -31.33
C ARG A 111 -10.73 -18.91 -30.69
N LEU A 112 -11.85 -18.84 -31.42
CA LEU A 112 -13.12 -18.33 -30.94
C LEU A 112 -13.60 -19.07 -29.67
N GLY A 113 -13.51 -20.40 -29.66
CA GLY A 113 -13.86 -21.18 -28.46
C GLY A 113 -13.00 -20.85 -27.22
N ARG A 114 -11.70 -20.60 -27.43
CA ARG A 114 -10.79 -20.19 -26.35
C ARG A 114 -11.10 -18.77 -25.86
N LEU A 115 -11.34 -17.84 -26.79
CA LEU A 115 -11.68 -16.46 -26.45
C LEU A 115 -12.99 -16.39 -25.65
N ARG A 116 -14.02 -17.12 -26.03
CA ARG A 116 -15.28 -17.18 -25.26
C ARG A 116 -15.07 -17.71 -23.84
N THR A 117 -14.20 -18.69 -23.67
CA THR A 117 -13.84 -19.21 -22.34
C THR A 117 -13.08 -18.15 -21.54
N SER A 118 -12.13 -17.46 -22.18
CA SER A 118 -11.36 -16.38 -21.57
C SER A 118 -12.24 -15.21 -21.16
N GLN A 119 -13.17 -14.79 -22.03
CA GLN A 119 -14.14 -13.73 -21.78
C GLN A 119 -14.96 -14.02 -20.53
N ARG A 120 -15.53 -15.22 -20.42
CA ARG A 120 -16.28 -15.62 -19.21
C ARG A 120 -15.42 -15.64 -17.94
N SER A 121 -14.12 -15.91 -18.07
CA SER A 121 -13.21 -15.84 -16.92
C SER A 121 -13.02 -14.39 -16.48
N LEU A 122 -12.73 -13.49 -17.43
CA LEU A 122 -12.55 -12.07 -17.17
C LEU A 122 -13.81 -11.41 -16.62
N GLU A 123 -14.99 -11.77 -17.14
CA GLU A 123 -16.28 -11.28 -16.64
C GLU A 123 -16.52 -11.71 -15.19
N ARG A 124 -16.15 -12.95 -14.81
CA ARG A 124 -16.22 -13.41 -13.42
C ARG A 124 -15.22 -12.70 -12.53
N GLU A 125 -13.99 -12.52 -12.99
CA GLU A 125 -12.97 -11.77 -12.24
C GLU A 125 -13.40 -10.32 -11.98
N LEU A 126 -14.06 -9.69 -12.95
CA LEU A 126 -14.65 -8.37 -12.77
C LEU A 126 -15.82 -8.39 -11.78
N GLU A 127 -16.70 -9.39 -11.85
CA GLU A 127 -17.81 -9.56 -10.92
C GLU A 127 -17.33 -9.79 -9.48
N ASP A 128 -16.31 -10.63 -9.29
CA ASP A 128 -15.68 -10.89 -8.00
C ASP A 128 -15.03 -9.61 -7.45
N LEU A 129 -14.31 -8.85 -8.30
CA LEU A 129 -13.71 -7.57 -7.91
C LEU A 129 -14.75 -6.53 -7.47
N LEU A 130 -15.89 -6.44 -8.17
CA LEU A 130 -16.99 -5.54 -7.81
C LEU A 130 -17.71 -5.98 -6.53
N ARG A 131 -17.67 -7.27 -6.21
CA ARG A 131 -18.27 -7.83 -5.00
C ARG A 131 -17.42 -7.57 -3.76
N ASP A 132 -16.09 -7.55 -3.93
CA ASP A 132 -15.11 -7.28 -2.87
C ASP A 132 -14.83 -5.78 -2.67
N GLU A 133 -15.78 -4.89 -2.99
CA GLU A 133 -15.71 -3.42 -2.81
C GLU A 133 -15.56 -2.94 -1.33
N ASP A 134 -15.15 -3.82 -0.41
CA ASP A 134 -14.78 -3.45 0.95
C ASP A 134 -13.32 -2.97 1.01
N CYS A 135 -13.04 -1.81 0.42
CA CYS A 135 -11.96 -0.94 0.91
C CYS A 135 -12.43 -0.27 2.22
N GLY A 136 -12.73 -1.08 3.23
CA GLY A 136 -13.26 -0.63 4.52
C GLY A 136 -12.19 0.06 5.38
N ASN A 137 -12.61 1.16 6.01
CA ASN A 137 -11.89 1.90 7.07
C ASN A 137 -11.31 1.01 8.17
#